data_AF-T1HXE3-F1
#
_entry.id   AF-T1HXE3-F1
#
_cell.length_a   1.000
_cell.length_b   1.000
_cell.length_c   1.000
_cell.angle_alpha   90.00
_cell.angle_beta   90.00
_cell.angle_gamma   90.00
#
_symmetry.space_group_name_H-M   'P 1'
#
loop_
_entity.id
_entity.type
_entity.pdbx_description
1 polymer ?
#
loop_
_entity_poly.entity_id
_entity_poly.type
_entity_poly.pdbx_seq_one_letter_code
_entity_poly.pdbx_strand_id
1 'polypeptide(L)'
;MNGNRPGWLPLLITLLTLAFLLVPIAMIFPLAFSTNSYLSFPPQGFSLKWMRAILQDSQWLQAIGLSFTIALMSTLLAMVLALFAALALVRCRFVGKTLVYALIVLPMIVPNVIAALTLFFFFSELALFNSFTRIVIGHALIALPIATIILSSTLQGMDYRLEQAAMSLGASHFNVLRRITLPLAAPGMFSAAIFSFLSSFDELLIALFLSDHGSQTLSVRIWNTVQFQLDPSIAAVSVLSIGVTIVTLGITSVTEFLFYLTGFGISENMYRACLLPLTGDPVMVFRAMDERAFSENSWITDTVTFHDWQDPLAVLADTVCARGWESATLGIDFDSYCMTINRFQRLKAMLPQIQVKDFSDVLKQLRTRKIPQEIECIKQSAAANDQAIREVVAEMGVGKTERQAAEIIHRVLIHHGMDSNRCGIVTTGGGNSFLHANMQERPLEQGDILHLEVVSFKRGYSSKIMRSVIIGTASAAQQEIAQQLIAIQDKQLAAMKPGAVAKDIDALARNAVLKAGLRQDYASITGYTLGYYPKTTPRTSDFSHVFLPTSEWLLEAGMVFHMYLYAAGLAISETVLVTENGCERLTKIPRQLFATA
;
A
#
# COMPACT_ATOMS: atom_id res chain seq x y z
N MET A 1 -37.05 -4.32 4.40
CA MET A 1 -36.74 -2.90 4.08
C MET A 1 -36.37 -2.84 2.61
N ASN A 2 -37.00 -1.93 1.88
CA ASN A 2 -36.99 -1.85 0.41
C ASN A 2 -35.58 -1.66 -0.17
N GLY A 3 -35.37 -2.19 -1.37
CA GLY A 3 -34.11 -2.15 -2.09
C GLY A 3 -33.53 -0.75 -2.25
N ASN A 4 -32.50 -0.43 -1.49
CA ASN A 4 -31.63 0.69 -1.76
C ASN A 4 -30.56 0.26 -2.76
N ARG A 5 -30.94 0.10 -4.04
CA ARG A 5 -30.06 0.68 -5.06
C ARG A 5 -29.90 2.14 -4.63
N PRO A 6 -28.69 2.72 -4.58
CA PRO A 6 -28.61 4.17 -4.45
C PRO A 6 -29.58 4.71 -5.48
N GLY A 7 -30.58 5.46 -5.02
CA GLY A 7 -31.55 6.05 -5.94
C GLY A 7 -30.76 6.75 -7.04
N TRP A 8 -31.37 6.91 -8.21
CA TRP A 8 -30.72 7.64 -9.30
C TRP A 8 -30.14 8.98 -8.81
N LEU A 9 -30.76 9.59 -7.78
CA LEU A 9 -30.30 10.79 -7.10
C LEU A 9 -28.94 10.62 -6.35
N PRO A 10 -28.74 9.71 -5.35
CA PRO A 10 -27.41 9.45 -4.79
C PRO A 10 -26.34 9.07 -5.83
N LEU A 11 -26.67 8.22 -6.80
CA LEU A 11 -25.73 7.85 -7.87
C LEU A 11 -25.35 9.08 -8.71
N LEU A 12 -26.33 9.91 -9.07
CA LEU A 12 -26.11 11.16 -9.78
C LEU A 12 -25.24 12.11 -8.94
N ILE A 13 -25.50 12.24 -7.64
CA ILE A 13 -24.68 13.07 -6.74
C ILE A 13 -23.24 12.55 -6.70
N THR A 14 -23.03 11.23 -6.53
CA THR A 14 -21.67 10.66 -6.55
C THR A 14 -20.97 10.86 -7.89
N LEU A 15 -21.66 10.63 -9.01
CA LEU A 15 -21.11 10.85 -10.35
C LEU A 15 -20.81 12.32 -10.60
N LEU A 16 -21.68 13.23 -10.16
CA LEU A 16 -21.46 14.67 -10.24
C LEU A 16 -20.28 15.10 -9.36
N THR A 17 -20.13 14.54 -8.16
CA THR A 17 -18.97 14.82 -7.30
C THR A 17 -17.67 14.30 -7.92
N LEU A 18 -17.66 13.07 -8.43
CA LEU A 18 -16.49 12.51 -9.13
C LEU A 18 -16.17 13.31 -10.39
N ALA A 19 -17.16 13.68 -11.19
CA ALA A 19 -16.98 14.53 -12.36
C ALA A 19 -16.46 15.91 -11.95
N PHE A 20 -17.02 16.52 -10.90
CA PHE A 20 -16.58 17.82 -10.39
C PHE A 20 -15.12 17.81 -9.94
N LEU A 21 -14.64 16.70 -9.35
CA LEU A 21 -13.24 16.53 -8.96
C LEU A 21 -12.33 16.21 -10.15
N LEU A 22 -12.77 15.37 -11.09
CA LEU A 22 -11.92 14.86 -12.17
C LEU A 22 -11.89 15.76 -13.41
N VAL A 23 -13.00 16.43 -13.76
CA VAL A 23 -13.09 17.23 -14.98
C VAL A 23 -12.06 18.35 -15.00
N PRO A 24 -11.85 19.16 -13.94
CA PRO A 24 -10.81 20.20 -13.94
C PRO A 24 -9.42 19.62 -14.18
N ILE A 25 -9.08 18.50 -13.53
CA ILE A 25 -7.79 17.83 -13.70
C ILE A 25 -7.65 17.31 -15.13
N ALA A 26 -8.69 16.65 -15.65
CA ALA A 26 -8.72 16.12 -17.02
C ALA A 26 -8.64 17.23 -18.07
N MET A 27 -9.20 18.41 -17.82
CA MET A 27 -9.14 19.56 -18.72
C MET A 27 -7.74 20.17 -18.83
N ILE A 28 -6.89 20.01 -17.81
CA ILE A 28 -5.51 20.51 -17.85
C ILE A 28 -4.68 19.75 -18.90
N PHE A 29 -4.92 18.45 -19.09
CA PHE A 29 -4.20 17.63 -20.07
C PHE A 29 -4.26 18.18 -21.50
N PRO A 30 -5.43 18.37 -22.14
CA PRO A 30 -5.50 18.91 -23.50
C PRO A 30 -4.97 20.35 -23.60
N LEU A 31 -5.11 21.15 -22.53
CA LEU A 31 -4.58 22.52 -22.49
C LEU A 31 -3.04 22.55 -22.48
N ALA A 32 -2.39 21.62 -21.77
CA ALA A 32 -0.94 21.49 -21.70
C ALA A 32 -0.30 21.21 -23.07
N PHE A 33 -1.05 20.59 -23.97
CA PHE A 33 -0.62 20.29 -25.33
C PHE A 33 -1.21 21.25 -26.37
N SER A 34 -1.75 22.41 -25.98
CA SER A 34 -2.36 23.33 -26.94
C SER A 34 -1.32 24.06 -27.80
N THR A 35 -1.68 24.39 -29.04
CA THR A 35 -0.90 25.28 -29.93
C THR A 35 -1.07 26.77 -29.60
N ASN A 36 -2.09 27.11 -28.81
CA ASN A 36 -2.54 28.48 -28.59
C ASN A 36 -1.60 29.22 -27.63
N SER A 37 -1.54 30.55 -27.72
CA SER A 37 -0.73 31.40 -26.83
C SER A 37 -1.43 31.74 -25.50
N TYR A 38 -2.68 31.34 -25.34
CA TYR A 38 -3.51 31.59 -24.16
C TYR A 38 -4.36 30.37 -23.85
N LEU A 39 -4.74 30.22 -22.58
CA LEU A 39 -5.63 29.15 -22.12
C LEU A 39 -6.99 29.26 -22.81
N SER A 40 -7.28 28.31 -23.70
CA SER A 40 -8.53 28.25 -24.46
C SER A 40 -8.97 26.81 -24.64
N PHE A 41 -10.24 26.56 -24.36
CA PHE A 41 -10.84 25.24 -24.47
C PHE A 41 -12.01 25.29 -25.46
N PRO A 42 -12.12 24.34 -26.41
CA PRO A 42 -11.17 23.26 -26.71
C PRO A 42 -9.88 23.77 -27.41
N PRO A 43 -8.74 23.07 -27.25
CA PRO A 43 -7.51 23.43 -27.96
C PRO A 43 -7.66 23.24 -29.47
N GLN A 44 -7.09 24.15 -30.27
CA GLN A 44 -7.20 24.10 -31.74
C GLN A 44 -6.20 23.15 -32.40
N GLY A 45 -5.17 22.71 -31.66
CA GLY A 45 -4.14 21.81 -32.15
C GLY A 45 -3.30 21.23 -31.01
N PHE A 46 -2.58 20.15 -31.31
CA PHE A 46 -1.69 19.45 -30.37
C PHE A 46 -0.23 19.82 -30.61
N SER A 47 0.50 20.20 -29.56
CA SER A 47 1.91 20.59 -29.62
C SER A 47 2.64 20.36 -28.30
N LEU A 48 3.92 19.99 -28.38
CA LEU A 48 4.83 19.90 -27.23
C LEU A 48 5.56 21.22 -26.95
N LYS A 49 5.13 22.32 -27.57
CA LYS A 49 5.75 23.66 -27.45
C LYS A 49 5.92 24.08 -26.00
N TRP A 50 4.88 23.96 -25.18
CA TRP A 50 4.89 24.42 -23.79
C TRP A 50 5.73 23.53 -22.88
N MET A 51 5.75 22.22 -23.12
CA MET A 51 6.66 21.29 -22.44
C MET A 51 8.12 21.67 -22.68
N ARG A 52 8.49 22.03 -23.93
CA ARG A 52 9.85 22.50 -24.27
C ARG A 52 10.12 23.89 -23.70
N ALA A 53 9.14 24.79 -23.72
CA ALA A 53 9.29 26.15 -23.20
C ALA A 53 9.66 26.15 -21.71
N ILE A 54 9.03 25.29 -20.90
CA ILE A 54 9.37 25.14 -19.47
C ILE A 54 10.82 24.69 -19.28
N LEU A 55 11.28 23.74 -20.09
CA LEU A 55 12.65 23.21 -20.00
C LEU A 55 13.71 24.19 -20.50
N GLN A 56 13.32 25.20 -21.29
CA GLN A 56 14.22 26.23 -21.82
C GLN A 56 14.17 27.53 -21.02
N ASP A 57 13.09 27.75 -20.27
CA ASP A 57 12.94 28.91 -19.41
C ASP A 57 13.73 28.72 -18.11
N SER A 58 14.84 29.45 -18.02
CA SER A 58 15.72 29.48 -16.84
C SER A 58 14.98 29.74 -15.53
N GLN A 59 13.91 30.54 -15.56
CA GLN A 59 13.20 30.90 -14.34
C GLN A 59 12.27 29.77 -13.86
N TRP A 60 11.71 28.96 -14.77
CA TRP A 60 10.96 27.74 -14.41
C TRP A 60 11.90 26.71 -13.78
N LEU A 61 13.08 26.49 -14.38
CA LEU A 61 14.09 25.59 -13.83
C LEU A 61 14.61 26.06 -12.47
N GLN A 62 14.85 27.36 -12.30
CA GLN A 62 15.23 27.95 -11.02
C GLN A 62 14.14 27.74 -9.96
N ALA A 63 12.87 27.95 -10.30
CA ALA A 63 11.76 27.75 -9.36
C ALA A 63 11.63 26.28 -8.92
N ILE A 64 11.81 25.33 -9.83
CA ILE A 64 11.83 23.89 -9.52
C ILE A 64 12.99 23.55 -8.58
N GLY A 65 14.21 23.98 -8.91
CA GLY A 65 15.40 23.73 -8.10
C GLY A 65 15.34 24.38 -6.73
N LEU A 66 14.81 25.62 -6.67
CA LEU A 66 14.60 26.35 -5.43
C LEU A 66 13.56 25.67 -4.54
N SER A 67 12.41 25.27 -5.09
CA SER A 67 11.38 24.50 -4.36
C SER A 67 11.95 23.23 -3.75
N PHE A 68 12.71 22.45 -4.53
CA PHE A 68 13.31 21.22 -4.05
C PHE A 68 14.32 21.49 -2.92
N THR A 69 15.16 22.51 -3.09
CA THR A 69 16.17 22.88 -2.09
C THR A 69 15.52 23.38 -0.80
N ILE A 70 14.49 24.22 -0.90
CA ILE A 70 13.73 24.71 0.25
C ILE A 70 13.03 23.53 0.95
N ALA A 71 12.35 22.67 0.20
CA ALA A 71 11.69 21.50 0.76
C ALA A 71 12.65 20.59 1.52
N LEU A 72 13.84 20.34 0.95
CA LEU A 72 14.88 19.56 1.61
C LEU A 72 15.42 20.23 2.88
N MET A 73 15.77 21.51 2.81
CA MET A 73 16.35 22.24 3.96
C MET A 73 15.33 22.40 5.09
N SER A 74 14.08 22.71 4.77
CA SER A 74 12.98 22.77 5.74
C SER A 74 12.71 21.42 6.38
N THR A 75 12.78 20.35 5.59
CA THR A 75 12.64 18.97 6.10
C THR A 75 13.75 18.64 7.08
N LEU A 76 15.00 18.92 6.73
CA LEU A 76 16.14 18.67 7.62
C LEU A 76 16.01 19.46 8.92
N LEU A 77 15.67 20.75 8.83
CA LEU A 77 15.46 21.61 9.99
C LEU A 77 14.31 21.10 10.87
N ALA A 78 13.15 20.81 10.27
CA ALA A 78 12.00 20.27 10.97
C ALA A 78 12.31 18.91 11.62
N MET A 79 13.01 18.02 10.92
CA MET A 79 13.38 16.70 11.42
C MET A 79 14.31 16.76 12.63
N VAL A 80 15.31 17.64 12.59
CA VAL A 80 16.23 17.83 13.73
C VAL A 80 15.45 18.32 14.94
N LEU A 81 14.64 19.36 14.78
CA LEU A 81 13.83 19.92 15.86
C LEU A 81 12.79 18.91 16.37
N ALA A 82 12.10 18.22 15.46
CA ALA A 82 11.10 17.21 15.76
C ALA A 82 11.69 15.99 16.47
N LEU A 83 12.90 15.56 16.10
CA LEU A 83 13.58 14.45 16.76
C LEU A 83 13.88 14.79 18.22
N PHE A 84 14.46 15.96 18.49
CA PHE A 84 14.70 16.39 19.87
C PHE A 84 13.41 16.58 20.65
N ALA A 85 12.40 17.19 20.03
CA ALA A 85 11.08 17.36 20.63
C ALA A 85 10.44 16.00 20.96
N ALA A 86 10.42 15.06 20.01
CA ALA A 86 9.85 13.73 20.19
C ALA A 86 10.61 12.93 21.25
N LEU A 87 11.95 12.97 21.27
CA LEU A 87 12.74 12.33 22.32
C LEU A 87 12.42 12.90 23.71
N ALA A 88 12.36 14.22 23.84
CA ALA A 88 12.00 14.86 25.12
C ALA A 88 10.56 14.51 25.52
N LEU A 89 9.61 14.57 24.59
CA LEU A 89 8.20 14.28 24.82
C LEU A 89 7.95 12.80 25.10
N VAL A 90 8.74 11.86 24.60
CA VAL A 90 8.50 10.43 24.81
C VAL A 90 9.32 9.89 25.98
N ARG A 91 10.61 10.28 26.07
CA ARG A 91 11.55 9.67 27.01
C ARG A 91 11.76 10.46 28.30
N CYS A 92 11.48 11.77 28.32
CA CYS A 92 11.67 12.60 29.52
C CYS A 92 10.34 12.83 30.28
N ARG A 93 10.46 12.95 31.60
CA ARG A 93 9.40 13.44 32.49
C ARG A 93 9.79 14.81 32.99
N PHE A 94 9.02 15.84 32.62
CA PHE A 94 9.25 17.22 33.05
C PHE A 94 7.93 17.98 33.19
N VAL A 95 7.93 19.02 34.02
CA VAL A 95 6.77 19.88 34.28
C VAL A 95 6.51 20.76 33.05
N GLY A 96 5.25 20.89 32.62
CA GLY A 96 4.89 21.70 31.44
C GLY A 96 4.94 20.96 30.10
N LYS A 97 5.12 19.64 30.10
CA LYS A 97 5.13 18.78 28.90
C LYS A 97 3.92 19.00 27.96
N THR A 98 2.72 19.11 28.52
CA THR A 98 1.50 19.36 27.75
C THR A 98 1.54 20.71 27.04
N LEU A 99 2.09 21.75 27.69
CA LEU A 99 2.22 23.08 27.10
C LEU A 99 3.22 23.06 25.94
N VAL A 100 4.37 22.39 26.11
CA VAL A 100 5.35 22.22 25.03
C VAL A 100 4.75 21.50 23.83
N TYR A 101 4.01 20.41 24.07
CA TYR A 101 3.31 19.71 22.99
C TYR A 101 2.28 20.59 22.29
N ALA A 102 1.48 21.35 23.05
CA ALA A 102 0.49 22.27 22.50
C ALA A 102 1.16 23.37 21.65
N LEU A 103 2.29 23.92 22.08
CA LEU A 103 3.05 24.92 21.32
C LEU A 103 3.61 24.35 20.01
N ILE A 104 4.07 23.09 20.00
CA ILE A 104 4.57 22.44 18.79
C ILE A 104 3.45 22.18 17.78
N VAL A 105 2.27 21.77 18.25
CA VAL A 105 1.12 21.46 17.39
C VAL A 105 0.37 22.73 16.93
N LEU A 106 0.55 23.85 17.62
CA LEU A 106 -0.11 25.12 17.34
C LEU A 106 -0.08 25.56 15.86
N PRO A 107 1.05 25.49 15.12
CA PRO A 107 1.09 25.89 13.72
C PRO A 107 0.16 25.09 12.80
N MET A 108 -0.21 23.86 13.20
CA MET A 108 -1.13 23.00 12.45
C MET A 108 -2.60 23.39 12.66
N ILE A 109 -2.90 24.09 13.76
CA ILE A 109 -4.25 24.56 14.11
C ILE A 109 -4.49 25.97 13.56
N VAL A 110 -3.43 26.79 13.52
CA VAL A 110 -3.49 28.16 12.98
C VAL A 110 -3.62 28.10 11.45
N PRO A 111 -4.58 28.81 10.83
CA PRO A 111 -4.68 28.90 9.38
C PRO A 111 -3.38 29.40 8.73
N ASN A 112 -2.92 28.74 7.66
CA ASN A 112 -1.64 29.04 7.01
C ASN A 112 -1.50 30.51 6.57
N VAL A 113 -2.60 31.18 6.18
CA VAL A 113 -2.58 32.61 5.84
C VAL A 113 -2.17 33.48 7.04
N ILE A 114 -2.68 33.17 8.23
CA ILE A 114 -2.33 33.90 9.45
C ILE A 114 -0.87 33.66 9.79
N ALA A 115 -0.42 32.40 9.74
CA ALA A 115 0.98 32.06 9.96
C ALA A 115 1.92 32.79 8.97
N ALA A 116 1.56 32.84 7.69
CA ALA A 116 2.33 33.52 6.65
C ALA A 116 2.43 35.04 6.90
N LEU A 117 1.32 35.71 7.23
CA LEU A 117 1.31 37.14 7.55
C LEU A 117 2.12 37.45 8.82
N THR A 118 1.97 36.62 9.86
CA THR A 118 2.74 36.79 11.10
C THR A 118 4.23 36.63 10.85
N LEU A 119 4.64 35.60 10.10
CA LEU A 119 6.04 35.41 9.71
C LEU A 119 6.55 36.56 8.85
N PHE A 120 5.72 37.10 7.95
CA PHE A 120 6.09 38.27 7.14
C PHE A 120 6.40 39.49 8.00
N PHE A 121 5.50 39.87 8.92
CA PHE A 121 5.75 40.99 9.83
C PHE A 121 6.95 40.74 10.73
N PHE A 122 7.07 39.53 11.29
CA PHE A 122 8.20 39.13 12.12
C PHE A 122 9.54 39.28 11.38
N PHE A 123 9.63 38.78 10.15
CA PHE A 123 10.86 38.90 9.36
C PHE A 123 11.08 40.29 8.75
N SER A 124 10.04 41.12 8.64
CA SER A 124 10.17 42.50 8.15
C SER A 124 10.98 43.38 9.12
N GLU A 125 10.92 43.09 10.41
CA GLU A 125 11.71 43.78 11.44
C GLU A 125 13.15 43.23 11.54
N LEU A 126 13.38 42.00 11.07
CA LEU A 126 14.68 41.31 11.12
C LEU A 126 15.38 41.39 9.76
N ALA A 127 16.07 42.50 9.51
CA ALA A 127 16.80 42.77 8.26
C ALA A 127 17.96 41.78 7.94
N LEU A 128 18.22 40.80 8.79
CA LEU A 128 19.34 39.85 8.68
C LEU A 128 19.03 38.62 7.80
N PHE A 129 17.76 38.31 7.54
CA PHE A 129 17.39 37.07 6.82
C PHE A 129 17.02 37.33 5.36
N ASN A 130 17.69 36.63 4.44
CA ASN A 130 17.31 36.61 3.03
C ASN A 130 16.02 35.80 2.80
N SER A 131 15.36 36.00 1.66
CA SER A 131 14.09 35.34 1.30
C SER A 131 14.17 33.81 1.38
N PHE A 132 15.27 33.22 0.90
CA PHE A 132 15.51 31.79 1.03
C PHE A 132 15.42 31.29 2.49
N THR A 133 16.14 31.93 3.41
CA THR A 133 16.18 31.51 4.82
C THR A 133 14.83 31.73 5.51
N ARG A 134 14.15 32.83 5.19
CA ARG A 134 12.81 33.12 5.70
C ARG A 134 11.82 32.02 5.32
N ILE A 135 11.81 31.62 4.04
CA ILE A 135 10.95 30.54 3.55
C ILE A 135 11.32 29.21 4.21
N VAL A 136 12.61 28.88 4.31
CA VAL A 136 13.05 27.62 4.95
C VAL A 136 12.54 27.50 6.38
N ILE A 137 12.66 28.57 7.18
CA ILE A 137 12.18 28.62 8.56
C ILE A 137 10.65 28.51 8.61
N GLY A 138 9.95 29.27 7.77
CA GLY A 138 8.49 29.24 7.73
C GLY A 138 7.92 27.87 7.36
N HIS A 139 8.51 27.22 6.34
CA HIS A 139 8.11 25.87 5.94
C HIS A 139 8.47 24.83 7.02
N ALA A 140 9.62 24.97 7.69
CA ALA A 140 10.00 24.10 8.79
C ALA A 140 9.02 24.22 9.97
N LEU A 141 8.49 25.43 10.25
CA LEU A 141 7.50 25.66 11.30
C LEU A 141 6.20 24.86 11.06
N ILE A 142 5.75 24.76 9.82
CA ILE A 142 4.56 23.97 9.45
C ILE A 142 4.86 22.47 9.38
N ALA A 143 6.06 22.09 8.95
CA ALA A 143 6.47 20.69 8.86
C ALA A 143 6.78 20.07 10.25
N LEU A 144 7.19 20.88 11.22
CA LEU A 144 7.57 20.48 12.58
C LEU A 144 6.49 19.68 13.34
N PRO A 145 5.21 20.12 13.41
CA PRO A 145 4.17 19.36 14.12
C PRO A 145 3.98 17.96 13.54
N ILE A 146 3.91 17.86 12.22
CA ILE A 146 3.72 16.58 11.52
C ILE A 146 4.89 15.64 11.81
N ALA A 147 6.13 16.11 11.66
CA ALA A 147 7.31 15.32 11.98
C ALA A 147 7.34 14.89 13.45
N THR A 148 6.99 15.79 14.38
CA THR A 148 7.01 15.50 15.82
C THR A 148 5.99 14.44 16.18
N ILE A 149 4.79 14.49 15.61
CA ILE A 149 3.73 13.49 15.83
C ILE A 149 4.20 12.11 15.33
N ILE A 150 4.72 12.03 14.10
CA ILE A 150 5.18 10.77 13.50
C ILE A 150 6.35 10.18 14.31
N LEU A 151 7.34 11.00 14.66
CA LEU A 151 8.49 10.56 15.45
C LEU A 151 8.10 10.16 16.87
N SER A 152 7.18 10.89 17.51
CA SER A 152 6.69 10.54 18.84
C SER A 152 5.97 9.20 18.82
N SER A 153 5.10 8.96 17.83
CA SER A 153 4.43 7.68 17.65
C SER A 153 5.43 6.54 17.40
N THR A 154 6.44 6.78 16.57
CA THR A 154 7.52 5.82 16.30
C THR A 154 8.28 5.45 17.58
N LEU A 155 8.71 6.44 18.36
CA LEU A 155 9.47 6.23 19.60
C LEU A 155 8.62 5.56 20.70
N GLN A 156 7.31 5.85 20.75
CA GLN A 156 6.37 5.19 21.66
C GLN A 156 6.19 3.71 21.33
N GLY A 157 6.23 3.34 20.05
CA GLY A 157 6.16 1.95 19.59
C GLY A 157 7.41 1.11 19.84
N MET A 158 8.54 1.73 20.22
CA MET A 158 9.80 1.02 20.50
C MET A 158 9.87 0.51 21.94
N ASP A 159 10.36 -0.72 22.14
CA ASP A 159 10.60 -1.26 23.48
C ASP A 159 11.74 -0.52 24.20
N TYR A 160 11.37 0.25 25.22
CA TYR A 160 12.30 0.99 26.06
C TYR A 160 13.30 0.10 26.82
N ARG A 161 12.99 -1.20 26.98
CA ARG A 161 13.90 -2.17 27.64
C ARG A 161 15.21 -2.36 26.90
N LEU A 162 15.24 -2.19 25.58
CA LEU A 162 16.48 -2.27 24.78
C LEU A 162 17.46 -1.15 25.18
N GLU A 163 16.94 0.05 25.41
CA GLU A 163 17.72 1.19 25.87
C GLU A 163 18.23 0.94 27.30
N GLN A 164 17.37 0.41 28.19
CA GLN A 164 17.72 0.08 29.58
C GLN A 164 18.79 -1.03 29.67
N ALA A 165 18.65 -2.11 28.90
CA ALA A 165 19.61 -3.21 28.90
C ALA A 165 21.01 -2.75 28.47
N ALA A 166 21.09 -1.90 27.45
CA ALA A 166 22.37 -1.33 27.02
C ALA A 166 22.98 -0.42 28.09
N MET A 167 22.17 0.41 28.76
CA MET A 167 22.64 1.25 29.87
C MET A 167 23.13 0.41 31.06
N SER A 168 22.46 -0.71 31.38
CA SER A 168 22.89 -1.63 32.45
C SER A 168 24.23 -2.31 32.17
N LEU A 169 24.58 -2.49 30.89
CA LEU A 169 25.89 -2.99 30.45
C LEU A 169 26.96 -1.88 30.35
N GLY A 170 26.66 -0.66 30.80
CA GLY A 170 27.60 0.47 30.84
C GLY A 170 27.56 1.39 29.62
N ALA A 171 26.60 1.24 28.69
CA ALA A 171 26.49 2.16 27.56
C ALA A 171 25.99 3.54 28.01
N SER A 172 26.66 4.61 27.59
CA SER A 172 26.20 5.99 27.81
C SER A 172 24.93 6.32 27.00
N HIS A 173 24.15 7.30 27.46
CA HIS A 173 22.93 7.75 26.76
C HIS A 173 23.16 8.11 25.28
N PHE A 174 24.31 8.73 24.97
CA PHE A 174 24.66 9.05 23.58
C PHE A 174 24.92 7.79 22.73
N ASN A 175 25.57 6.79 23.32
CA ASN A 175 25.80 5.51 22.64
C ASN A 175 24.48 4.76 22.40
N VAL A 176 23.57 4.79 23.38
CA VAL A 176 22.23 4.21 23.24
C VAL A 176 21.43 4.93 22.17
N LEU A 177 21.38 6.27 22.20
CA LEU A 177 20.71 7.07 21.18
C LEU A 177 21.23 6.72 19.77
N ARG A 178 22.55 6.74 19.58
CA ARG A 178 23.16 6.56 18.26
C ARG A 178 23.10 5.13 17.73
N ARG A 179 23.27 4.11 18.59
CA ARG A 179 23.39 2.71 18.17
C ARG A 179 22.11 1.91 18.32
N ILE A 180 21.14 2.39 19.09
CA ILE A 180 19.91 1.67 19.39
C ILE A 180 18.71 2.52 18.96
N THR A 181 18.54 3.70 19.56
CA THR A 181 17.32 4.47 19.38
C THR A 181 17.15 4.99 17.94
N LEU A 182 18.17 5.64 17.36
CA LEU A 182 18.09 6.18 16.00
C LEU A 182 17.98 5.10 14.92
N PRO A 183 18.75 3.99 14.94
CA PRO A 183 18.57 2.92 13.96
C PRO A 183 17.18 2.26 14.01
N LEU A 184 16.63 2.08 15.21
CA LEU A 184 15.27 1.54 15.37
C LEU A 184 14.19 2.54 14.95
N ALA A 185 14.42 3.84 15.19
CA ALA A 185 13.50 4.90 14.75
C ALA A 185 13.65 5.23 13.25
N ALA A 186 14.69 4.75 12.56
CA ALA A 186 15.02 5.15 11.19
C ALA A 186 13.86 4.98 10.17
N PRO A 187 13.05 3.90 10.19
CA PRO A 187 11.90 3.79 9.29
C PRO A 187 10.83 4.86 9.54
N GLY A 188 10.60 5.22 10.81
CA GLY A 188 9.70 6.29 11.19
C GLY A 188 10.27 7.67 10.89
N MET A 189 11.58 7.86 11.04
CA MET A 189 12.29 9.08 10.63
C MET A 189 12.20 9.32 9.13
N PHE A 190 12.35 8.25 8.32
CA PHE A 190 12.20 8.33 6.87
C PHE A 190 10.77 8.72 6.48
N SER A 191 9.77 8.13 7.14
CA SER A 191 8.36 8.48 6.94
C SER A 191 8.10 9.95 7.30
N ALA A 192 8.56 10.40 8.47
CA ALA A 192 8.44 11.79 8.90
C ALA A 192 9.10 12.76 7.91
N ALA A 193 10.29 12.42 7.41
CA ALA A 193 11.01 13.24 6.43
C ALA A 193 10.22 13.38 5.12
N ILE A 194 9.61 12.30 4.61
CA ILE A 194 8.78 12.37 3.39
C ILE A 194 7.58 13.29 3.61
N PHE A 195 6.83 13.13 4.70
CA PHE A 195 5.66 13.96 4.97
C PHE A 195 6.03 15.44 5.18
N SER A 196 7.15 15.72 5.86
CA SER A 196 7.69 17.07 5.99
C SER A 196 8.12 17.68 4.66
N PHE A 197 8.74 16.87 3.79
CA PHE A 197 9.14 17.31 2.45
C PHE A 197 7.93 17.67 1.62
N LEU A 198 6.93 16.79 1.57
CA LEU A 198 5.68 17.03 0.83
C LEU A 198 4.95 18.26 1.36
N SER A 199 4.83 18.39 2.68
CA SER A 199 4.21 19.56 3.32
C SER A 199 4.93 20.86 2.96
N SER A 200 6.26 20.85 2.81
CA SER A 200 7.02 22.03 2.41
C SER A 200 6.96 22.29 0.90
N PHE A 201 6.97 21.23 0.08
CA PHE A 201 6.97 21.33 -1.37
C PHE A 201 5.64 21.90 -1.92
N ASP A 202 4.52 21.54 -1.28
CA ASP A 202 3.18 21.99 -1.67
C ASP A 202 2.76 23.32 -0.99
N GLU A 203 3.57 23.86 -0.08
CA GLU A 203 3.21 25.08 0.66
C GLU A 203 3.36 26.35 -0.21
N LEU A 204 2.22 26.98 -0.50
CA LEU A 204 2.13 28.19 -1.31
C LEU A 204 2.16 29.47 -0.48
N LEU A 205 1.38 29.54 0.60
CA LEU A 205 1.05 30.81 1.25
C LEU A 205 2.28 31.40 1.94
N ILE A 206 3.00 30.59 2.71
CA ILE A 206 4.22 31.05 3.38
C ILE A 206 5.26 31.47 2.35
N ALA A 207 5.47 30.67 1.31
CA ALA A 207 6.37 31.01 0.22
C ALA A 207 5.97 32.32 -0.47
N LEU A 208 4.68 32.53 -0.75
CA LEU A 208 4.18 33.72 -1.44
C LEU A 208 4.49 35.00 -0.65
N PHE A 209 4.21 35.01 0.66
CA PHE A 209 4.45 36.18 1.51
C PHE A 209 5.93 36.41 1.83
N LEU A 210 6.76 35.36 1.90
CA LEU A 210 8.18 35.46 2.27
C LEU A 210 9.13 35.52 1.07
N SER A 211 8.64 35.26 -0.14
CA SER A 211 9.41 35.33 -1.38
C SER A 211 9.66 36.76 -1.86
N ASP A 212 10.74 36.94 -2.60
CA ASP A 212 11.02 38.14 -3.38
C ASP A 212 11.04 37.82 -4.89
N HIS A 213 11.36 38.80 -5.71
CA HIS A 213 11.41 38.65 -7.17
C HIS A 213 12.46 37.63 -7.65
N GLY A 214 13.48 37.30 -6.84
CA GLY A 214 14.53 36.36 -7.18
C GLY A 214 14.37 34.95 -6.59
N SER A 215 13.44 34.77 -5.65
CA SER A 215 13.31 33.55 -4.83
C SER A 215 11.91 32.95 -4.89
N GLN A 216 11.38 32.75 -6.09
CA GLN A 216 10.04 32.18 -6.28
C GLN A 216 10.08 30.66 -6.31
N THR A 217 9.37 30.02 -5.38
CA THR A 217 9.12 28.57 -5.42
C THR A 217 8.26 28.21 -6.63
N LEU A 218 8.25 26.94 -7.02
CA LEU A 218 7.39 26.40 -8.06
C LEU A 218 5.92 26.79 -7.85
N SER A 219 5.40 26.64 -6.62
CA SER A 219 4.03 27.01 -6.26
C SER A 219 3.76 28.50 -6.44
N VAL A 220 4.69 29.36 -6.01
CA VAL A 220 4.59 30.83 -6.18
C VAL A 220 4.67 31.22 -7.64
N ARG A 221 5.55 30.59 -8.43
CA ARG A 221 5.65 30.86 -9.87
C ARG A 221 4.37 30.46 -10.58
N ILE A 222 3.84 29.27 -10.32
CA ILE A 222 2.53 28.83 -10.85
C ILE A 222 1.44 29.85 -10.48
N TRP A 223 1.38 30.28 -9.23
CA TRP A 223 0.42 31.28 -8.77
C TRP A 223 0.54 32.61 -9.52
N ASN A 224 1.76 33.16 -9.62
CA ASN A 224 2.02 34.42 -10.30
C ASN A 224 1.72 34.31 -11.80
N THR A 225 2.08 33.21 -12.44
CA THR A 225 1.74 32.97 -13.85
C THR A 225 0.21 32.91 -14.00
N VAL A 226 -0.53 32.20 -13.14
CA VAL A 226 -2.01 32.18 -13.19
C VAL A 226 -2.60 33.58 -13.04
N GLN A 227 -2.07 34.41 -12.14
CA GLN A 227 -2.61 35.75 -11.88
C GLN A 227 -2.25 36.78 -12.96
N PHE A 228 -1.05 36.69 -13.54
CA PHE A 228 -0.49 37.74 -14.40
C PHE A 228 -0.27 37.31 -15.85
N GLN A 229 -0.22 36.01 -16.14
CA GLN A 229 0.14 35.40 -17.44
C GLN A 229 -0.68 34.13 -17.71
N LEU A 230 -1.88 34.27 -18.28
CA LEU A 230 -2.78 33.14 -18.59
C LEU A 230 -2.36 32.34 -19.83
N ASP A 231 -1.10 31.91 -19.89
CA ASP A 231 -0.58 31.06 -20.96
C ASP A 231 -0.62 29.55 -20.61
N PRO A 232 -0.52 28.65 -21.61
CA PRO A 232 -0.58 27.20 -21.37
C PRO A 232 0.65 26.58 -20.67
N SER A 233 1.68 27.36 -20.30
CA SER A 233 2.83 26.82 -19.56
C SER A 233 2.41 26.28 -18.19
N ILE A 234 1.42 26.89 -17.54
CA ILE A 234 0.85 26.43 -16.26
C ILE A 234 0.29 25.01 -16.37
N ALA A 235 -0.45 24.75 -17.46
CA ALA A 235 -1.05 23.45 -17.71
C ALA A 235 0.04 22.39 -17.96
N ALA A 236 1.08 22.76 -18.70
CA ALA A 236 2.21 21.87 -18.97
C ALA A 236 3.01 21.52 -17.69
N VAL A 237 3.30 22.49 -16.82
CA VAL A 237 3.94 22.21 -15.51
C VAL A 237 3.05 21.31 -14.65
N SER A 238 1.75 21.56 -14.61
CA SER A 238 0.80 20.76 -13.82
C SER A 238 0.73 19.31 -14.31
N VAL A 239 0.69 19.08 -15.64
CA VAL A 239 0.73 17.73 -16.21
C VAL A 239 2.05 17.03 -15.93
N LEU A 240 3.18 17.74 -15.96
CA LEU A 240 4.48 17.15 -15.60
C LEU A 240 4.51 16.72 -14.14
N SER A 241 4.03 17.55 -13.21
CA SER A 241 3.93 17.22 -11.78
C SER A 241 3.01 16.00 -11.55
N ILE A 242 1.83 15.98 -12.17
CA ILE A 242 0.92 14.82 -12.12
C ILE A 242 1.59 13.56 -12.69
N GLY A 243 2.30 13.71 -13.81
CA GLY A 243 3.05 12.61 -14.44
C GLY A 243 4.11 12.02 -13.53
N VAL A 244 4.88 12.85 -12.83
CA VAL A 244 5.86 12.41 -11.82
C VAL A 244 5.19 11.65 -10.68
N THR A 245 4.05 12.13 -10.19
CA THR A 245 3.28 11.44 -9.15
C THR A 245 2.80 10.07 -9.62
N ILE A 246 2.22 9.98 -10.83
CA ILE A 246 1.76 8.71 -11.41
C ILE A 246 2.93 7.74 -11.62
N VAL A 247 4.07 8.22 -12.14
CA VAL A 247 5.26 7.39 -12.33
C VAL A 247 5.80 6.89 -11.00
N THR A 248 5.85 7.75 -9.97
CA THR A 248 6.30 7.36 -8.62
C THR A 248 5.37 6.30 -8.01
N LEU A 249 4.05 6.43 -8.18
CA LEU A 249 3.07 5.44 -7.75
C LEU A 249 3.08 4.16 -8.62
N GLY A 250 3.48 4.26 -9.89
CA GLY A 250 3.60 3.12 -10.79
C GLY A 250 4.86 2.31 -10.52
N ILE A 251 5.98 2.96 -10.18
CA ILE A 251 7.24 2.30 -9.81
C ILE A 251 7.08 1.45 -8.54
N THR A 252 6.13 1.78 -7.65
CA THR A 252 5.86 1.03 -6.42
C THR A 252 4.91 -0.17 -6.62
N SER A 253 4.72 -0.66 -7.85
CA SER A 253 3.75 -1.72 -8.14
C SER A 253 4.34 -2.95 -8.91
N VAL A 254 4.18 -4.12 -8.25
CA VAL A 254 4.22 -5.59 -8.55
C VAL A 254 5.40 -6.28 -9.29
N THR A 255 5.85 -7.36 -8.61
CA THR A 255 6.94 -8.33 -8.88
C THR A 255 6.48 -9.81 -8.96
N GLU A 256 5.18 -10.08 -8.91
CA GLU A 256 4.62 -11.40 -8.58
C GLU A 256 4.91 -12.52 -9.60
N PHE A 257 4.98 -12.21 -10.90
CA PHE A 257 5.24 -13.21 -11.93
C PHE A 257 6.69 -13.72 -11.93
N LEU A 258 7.65 -12.80 -11.85
CA LEU A 258 9.07 -13.15 -11.83
C LEU A 258 9.42 -13.96 -10.60
N PHE A 259 8.84 -13.66 -9.45
CA PHE A 259 9.09 -14.48 -8.26
C PHE A 259 8.52 -15.89 -8.42
N TYR A 260 7.27 -16.04 -8.88
CA TYR A 260 6.68 -17.36 -9.06
C TYR A 260 7.51 -18.24 -10.01
N LEU A 261 8.02 -17.66 -11.10
CA LEU A 261 8.84 -18.39 -12.06
C LEU A 261 10.27 -18.65 -11.57
N THR A 262 10.93 -17.64 -10.99
CA THR A 262 12.37 -17.66 -10.76
C THR A 262 12.74 -17.94 -9.30
N GLY A 263 11.82 -17.80 -8.35
CA GLY A 263 12.13 -17.82 -6.91
C GLY A 263 12.77 -16.52 -6.38
N PHE A 264 13.02 -15.54 -7.25
CA PHE A 264 13.64 -14.27 -6.90
C PHE A 264 12.76 -13.07 -7.25
N GLY A 265 12.66 -12.11 -6.33
CA GLY A 265 11.92 -10.87 -6.56
C GLY A 265 12.38 -9.68 -5.72
N ILE A 266 13.61 -9.66 -5.22
CA ILE A 266 14.12 -8.52 -4.44
C ILE A 266 14.47 -7.35 -5.39
N SER A 267 14.21 -6.10 -4.97
CA SER A 267 14.54 -4.84 -5.67
C SER A 267 13.68 -4.51 -6.92
N GLU A 268 12.70 -3.61 -6.75
CA GLU A 268 11.92 -2.98 -7.85
C GLU A 268 12.56 -1.67 -8.37
N ASN A 269 13.73 -1.31 -7.84
CA ASN A 269 14.39 -0.03 -8.14
C ASN A 269 14.88 0.07 -9.60
N MET A 270 14.98 -1.05 -10.33
CA MET A 270 15.41 -1.08 -11.73
C MET A 270 14.70 -2.19 -12.51
N TYR A 271 14.51 -2.00 -13.81
CA TYR A 271 13.75 -2.94 -14.66
C TYR A 271 14.50 -4.27 -14.82
N ARG A 272 13.76 -5.37 -14.81
CA ARG A 272 14.27 -6.75 -14.95
C ARG A 272 13.28 -7.57 -15.76
N ALA A 273 13.77 -8.64 -16.38
CA ALA A 273 12.93 -9.54 -17.16
C ALA A 273 13.49 -10.97 -17.12
N CYS A 274 12.59 -11.94 -17.12
CA CYS A 274 12.91 -13.34 -17.39
C CYS A 274 12.42 -13.64 -18.81
N LEU A 275 13.33 -13.99 -19.71
CA LEU A 275 13.01 -14.44 -21.05
C LEU A 275 12.83 -15.96 -21.00
N LEU A 276 11.61 -16.43 -21.27
CA LEU A 276 11.25 -17.84 -21.25
C LEU A 276 11.05 -18.33 -22.70
N PRO A 277 12.03 -19.02 -23.31
CA PRO A 277 11.85 -19.61 -24.63
C PRO A 277 10.91 -20.82 -24.58
N LEU A 278 10.30 -21.19 -25.71
CA LEU A 278 9.48 -22.40 -25.82
C LEU A 278 10.30 -23.68 -25.60
N THR A 279 11.59 -23.64 -25.91
CA THR A 279 12.55 -24.73 -25.77
C THR A 279 13.87 -24.20 -25.25
N GLY A 280 14.47 -24.89 -24.28
CA GLY A 280 15.73 -24.49 -23.64
C GLY A 280 15.52 -23.80 -22.29
N ASP A 281 16.63 -23.37 -21.70
CA ASP A 281 16.63 -22.76 -20.38
C ASP A 281 16.19 -21.28 -20.43
N PRO A 282 15.47 -20.79 -19.41
CA PRO A 282 15.14 -19.37 -19.32
C PRO A 282 16.39 -18.53 -19.04
N VAL A 283 16.31 -17.26 -19.42
CA VAL A 283 17.38 -16.29 -19.24
C VAL A 283 16.87 -15.17 -18.34
N MET A 284 17.56 -14.93 -17.23
CA MET A 284 17.23 -13.80 -16.38
C MET A 284 18.10 -12.59 -16.72
N VAL A 285 17.47 -11.45 -16.99
CA VAL A 285 18.11 -10.15 -17.19
C VAL A 285 17.83 -9.24 -15.99
N PHE A 286 18.86 -8.88 -15.24
CA PHE A 286 18.69 -8.14 -13.98
C PHE A 286 19.96 -7.38 -13.54
N ARG A 287 19.84 -6.59 -12.47
CA ARG A 287 20.93 -5.74 -11.96
C ARG A 287 22.08 -6.59 -11.41
N ALA A 288 23.32 -6.22 -11.74
CA ALA A 288 24.52 -6.95 -11.30
C ALA A 288 24.66 -7.06 -9.77
N MET A 289 24.23 -6.06 -9.01
CA MET A 289 24.26 -6.12 -7.54
C MET A 289 23.41 -7.24 -6.94
N ASP A 290 22.37 -7.69 -7.66
CA ASP A 290 21.45 -8.71 -7.18
C ASP A 290 21.94 -10.14 -7.52
N GLU A 291 23.08 -10.31 -8.19
CA GLU A 291 23.58 -11.58 -8.73
C GLU A 291 23.75 -12.67 -7.67
N ARG A 292 24.41 -12.34 -6.55
CA ARG A 292 24.59 -13.29 -5.46
C ARG A 292 23.24 -13.70 -4.86
N ALA A 293 22.37 -12.74 -4.59
CA ALA A 293 21.06 -13.02 -4.02
C ALA A 293 20.18 -13.84 -5.00
N PHE A 294 20.29 -13.58 -6.31
CA PHE A 294 19.61 -14.37 -7.34
C PHE A 294 20.10 -15.82 -7.35
N SER A 295 21.41 -16.05 -7.40
CA SER A 295 21.98 -17.42 -7.42
C SER A 295 21.68 -18.24 -6.16
N GLU A 296 21.51 -17.59 -5.00
CA GLU A 296 21.13 -18.27 -3.76
C GLU A 296 19.64 -18.67 -3.71
N ASN A 297 18.77 -18.04 -4.51
CA ASN A 297 17.30 -18.20 -4.42
C ASN A 297 16.64 -18.72 -5.70
N SER A 298 17.32 -18.66 -6.83
CA SER A 298 16.80 -19.02 -8.15
C SER A 298 17.42 -20.31 -8.67
N TRP A 299 16.62 -21.05 -9.44
CA TRP A 299 17.07 -22.23 -10.18
C TRP A 299 17.64 -21.89 -11.56
N ILE A 300 17.43 -20.67 -12.05
CA ILE A 300 17.88 -20.22 -13.36
C ILE A 300 19.38 -19.94 -13.31
N THR A 301 20.14 -20.59 -14.18
CA THR A 301 21.60 -20.43 -14.27
C THR A 301 22.05 -19.51 -15.39
N ASP A 302 21.26 -19.35 -16.46
CA ASP A 302 21.58 -18.40 -17.53
C ASP A 302 21.14 -16.98 -17.12
N THR A 303 22.12 -16.14 -16.82
CA THR A 303 21.90 -14.80 -16.31
C THR A 303 22.68 -13.77 -17.11
N VAL A 304 22.01 -12.68 -17.49
CA VAL A 304 22.63 -11.48 -18.04
C VAL A 304 22.46 -10.35 -17.04
N THR A 305 23.57 -9.83 -16.54
CA THR A 305 23.56 -8.74 -15.59
C THR A 305 23.87 -7.41 -16.25
N PHE A 306 23.41 -6.32 -15.63
CA PHE A 306 23.76 -4.97 -16.07
C PHE A 306 24.04 -4.04 -14.88
N HIS A 307 24.90 -3.04 -15.13
CA HIS A 307 25.27 -2.02 -14.16
C HIS A 307 24.28 -0.85 -14.16
N ASP A 308 24.30 -0.06 -13.09
CA ASP A 308 23.33 1.04 -12.87
C ASP A 308 23.37 2.15 -13.92
N TRP A 309 24.48 2.29 -14.65
CA TRP A 309 24.64 3.26 -15.73
C TRP A 309 24.20 2.73 -17.11
N GLN A 310 23.81 1.46 -17.22
CA GLN A 310 23.33 0.86 -18.45
C GLN A 310 21.81 0.91 -18.52
N ASP A 311 21.28 1.06 -19.73
CA ASP A 311 19.83 0.99 -19.94
C ASP A 311 19.35 -0.47 -19.91
N PRO A 312 18.52 -0.87 -18.92
CA PRO A 312 18.06 -2.25 -18.80
C PRO A 312 17.27 -2.74 -20.01
N LEU A 313 16.55 -1.85 -20.70
CA LEU A 313 15.79 -2.23 -21.90
C LEU A 313 16.70 -2.48 -23.10
N ALA A 314 17.79 -1.72 -23.23
CA ALA A 314 18.79 -1.96 -24.25
C ALA A 314 19.48 -3.31 -24.02
N VAL A 315 19.91 -3.60 -22.78
CA VAL A 315 20.50 -4.90 -22.43
C VAL A 315 19.52 -6.05 -22.71
N LEU A 316 18.24 -5.88 -22.40
CA LEU A 316 17.21 -6.87 -22.74
C LEU A 316 17.09 -7.07 -24.25
N ALA A 317 17.03 -5.99 -25.04
CA ALA A 317 16.94 -6.07 -26.50
C ALA A 317 18.19 -6.73 -27.10
N ASP A 318 19.39 -6.35 -26.63
CA ASP A 318 20.65 -6.97 -27.04
C ASP A 318 20.68 -8.46 -26.69
N THR A 319 20.12 -8.85 -25.54
CA THR A 319 19.98 -10.25 -25.11
C THR A 319 19.08 -11.04 -26.06
N VAL A 320 17.98 -10.44 -26.53
CA VAL A 320 17.06 -11.02 -27.52
C VAL A 320 17.75 -11.20 -28.87
N CYS A 321 18.42 -10.17 -29.37
CA CYS A 321 19.14 -10.21 -30.65
C CYS A 321 20.32 -11.19 -30.62
N ALA A 322 21.12 -11.21 -29.53
CA ALA A 322 22.25 -12.12 -29.38
C ALA A 322 21.83 -13.60 -29.39
N ARG A 323 20.56 -13.89 -29.11
CA ARG A 323 19.97 -15.23 -29.12
C ARG A 323 19.18 -15.55 -30.40
N GLY A 324 19.16 -14.65 -31.38
CA GLY A 324 18.44 -14.86 -32.64
C GLY A 324 16.91 -14.84 -32.48
N TRP A 325 16.40 -14.13 -31.47
CA TRP A 325 14.97 -14.06 -31.16
C TRP A 325 14.27 -12.81 -31.70
N GLU A 326 14.96 -11.99 -32.50
CA GLU A 326 14.45 -10.72 -33.05
C GLU A 326 13.24 -10.88 -33.99
N SER A 327 13.07 -12.06 -34.59
CA SER A 327 11.93 -12.41 -35.44
C SER A 327 10.86 -13.24 -34.72
N ALA A 328 11.02 -13.50 -33.43
CA ALA A 328 10.09 -14.31 -32.66
C ALA A 328 8.77 -13.56 -32.38
N THR A 329 7.78 -14.29 -31.86
CA THR A 329 6.61 -13.67 -31.21
C THR A 329 6.87 -13.58 -29.72
N LEU A 330 6.97 -12.36 -29.20
CA LEU A 330 7.19 -12.07 -27.80
C LEU A 330 5.86 -11.97 -27.04
N GLY A 331 5.65 -12.88 -26.09
CA GLY A 331 4.58 -12.73 -25.09
C GLY A 331 4.98 -11.70 -24.04
N ILE A 332 4.10 -10.75 -23.76
CA ILE A 332 4.30 -9.73 -22.72
C ILE A 332 3.14 -9.77 -21.74
N ASP A 333 3.48 -9.80 -20.45
CA ASP A 333 2.51 -9.61 -19.36
C ASP A 333 2.16 -8.11 -19.26
N PHE A 334 0.98 -7.74 -19.76
CA PHE A 334 0.46 -6.37 -19.70
C PHE A 334 -0.26 -6.07 -18.37
N ASP A 335 -0.62 -7.08 -17.59
CA ASP A 335 -1.05 -6.92 -16.19
C ASP A 335 0.16 -6.59 -15.28
N SER A 336 1.40 -6.75 -15.77
CA SER A 336 2.61 -6.36 -15.07
C SER A 336 2.74 -4.84 -14.97
N TYR A 337 2.68 -4.37 -13.74
CA TYR A 337 2.92 -2.99 -13.35
C TYR A 337 4.35 -2.50 -13.68
N CYS A 338 5.32 -3.43 -13.78
CA CYS A 338 6.68 -3.12 -14.24
C CYS A 338 6.78 -2.95 -15.77
N MET A 339 5.81 -3.40 -16.55
CA MET A 339 5.75 -3.19 -18.00
C MET A 339 4.91 -1.96 -18.32
N THR A 340 5.47 -0.77 -18.10
CA THR A 340 4.77 0.49 -18.41
C THR A 340 4.62 0.69 -19.92
N ILE A 341 3.63 1.48 -20.34
CA ILE A 341 3.42 1.84 -21.75
C ILE A 341 4.70 2.43 -22.38
N ASN A 342 5.44 3.27 -21.65
CA ASN A 342 6.71 3.82 -22.13
C ASN A 342 7.78 2.73 -22.33
N ARG A 343 7.92 1.79 -21.38
CA ARG A 343 8.88 0.67 -21.52
C ARG A 343 8.51 -0.20 -22.71
N PHE A 344 7.23 -0.52 -22.86
CA PHE A 344 6.71 -1.26 -24.00
C PHE A 344 7.03 -0.55 -25.34
N GLN A 345 6.74 0.74 -25.45
CA GLN A 345 7.03 1.53 -26.65
C GLN A 345 8.54 1.57 -26.97
N ARG A 346 9.39 1.75 -25.95
CA ARG A 346 10.86 1.75 -26.12
C ARG A 346 11.37 0.38 -26.56
N LEU A 347 10.91 -0.70 -25.92
CA LEU A 347 11.27 -2.07 -26.31
C LEU A 347 10.82 -2.37 -27.74
N LYS A 348 9.62 -1.95 -28.12
CA LYS A 348 9.10 -2.10 -29.49
C LYS A 348 9.89 -1.29 -30.51
N ALA A 349 10.38 -0.11 -30.15
CA ALA A 349 11.26 0.69 -31.00
C ALA A 349 12.65 0.05 -31.18
N MET A 350 13.17 -0.61 -30.13
CA MET A 350 14.45 -1.35 -30.18
C MET A 350 14.33 -2.68 -30.95
N LEU A 351 13.15 -3.32 -30.92
CA LEU A 351 12.85 -4.58 -31.59
C LEU A 351 11.68 -4.39 -32.58
N PRO A 352 11.86 -3.62 -33.67
CA PRO A 352 10.74 -3.23 -34.54
C PRO A 352 10.10 -4.42 -35.27
N GLN A 353 10.87 -5.48 -35.53
CA GLN A 353 10.41 -6.66 -36.27
C GLN A 353 9.65 -7.68 -35.39
N ILE A 354 9.78 -7.60 -34.06
CA ILE A 354 9.22 -8.61 -33.16
C ILE A 354 7.70 -8.48 -33.11
N GLN A 355 6.96 -9.59 -33.24
CA GLN A 355 5.52 -9.57 -33.01
C GLN A 355 5.25 -9.66 -31.51
N VAL A 356 4.25 -8.93 -31.01
CA VAL A 356 3.91 -8.94 -29.57
C VAL A 356 2.52 -9.51 -29.38
N LYS A 357 2.36 -10.36 -28.37
CA LYS A 357 1.06 -10.87 -27.90
C LYS A 357 0.91 -10.66 -26.41
N ASP A 358 -0.34 -10.41 -25.99
CA ASP A 358 -0.71 -10.40 -24.58
C ASP A 358 -0.56 -11.80 -23.99
N PHE A 359 0.13 -11.88 -22.87
CA PHE A 359 0.44 -13.09 -22.13
C PHE A 359 -0.09 -13.04 -20.68
N SER A 360 -0.81 -11.99 -20.29
CA SER A 360 -1.20 -11.71 -18.91
C SER A 360 -2.01 -12.82 -18.23
N ASP A 361 -2.86 -13.52 -18.99
CA ASP A 361 -3.71 -14.59 -18.44
C ASP A 361 -2.98 -15.91 -18.19
N VAL A 362 -1.80 -16.11 -18.77
CA VAL A 362 -1.07 -17.39 -18.64
C VAL A 362 -0.63 -17.63 -17.19
N LEU A 363 -0.21 -16.59 -16.47
CA LEU A 363 0.13 -16.73 -15.05
C LEU A 363 -1.06 -17.20 -14.23
N LYS A 364 -2.23 -16.60 -14.46
CA LYS A 364 -3.47 -16.94 -13.74
C LYS A 364 -3.77 -18.43 -13.91
N GLN A 365 -3.65 -18.93 -15.15
CA GLN A 365 -3.85 -20.34 -15.46
C GLN A 365 -2.80 -21.25 -14.79
N LEU A 366 -1.50 -20.91 -14.87
CA LEU A 366 -0.42 -21.71 -14.29
C LEU A 366 -0.49 -21.83 -12.76
N ARG A 367 -1.08 -20.84 -12.08
CA ARG A 367 -1.23 -20.81 -10.62
C ARG A 367 -2.58 -21.28 -10.11
N THR A 368 -3.49 -21.61 -11.02
CA THR A 368 -4.85 -22.00 -10.65
C THR A 368 -4.81 -23.26 -9.78
N ARG A 369 -4.09 -24.29 -10.24
CA ARG A 369 -3.92 -25.57 -9.55
C ARG A 369 -2.56 -25.62 -8.87
N LYS A 370 -2.56 -25.87 -7.56
CA LYS A 370 -1.36 -25.88 -6.74
C LYS A 370 -0.74 -27.28 -6.75
N ILE A 371 0.57 -27.34 -6.92
CA ILE A 371 1.35 -28.57 -6.75
C ILE A 371 1.46 -28.92 -5.26
N PRO A 372 1.77 -30.20 -4.91
CA PRO A 372 1.82 -30.64 -3.51
C PRO A 372 2.72 -29.79 -2.60
N GLN A 373 3.84 -29.29 -3.12
CA GLN A 373 4.80 -28.45 -2.38
C GLN A 373 4.22 -27.07 -2.04
N GLU A 374 3.43 -26.49 -2.94
CA GLU A 374 2.71 -25.23 -2.70
C GLU A 374 1.63 -25.45 -1.63
N ILE A 375 0.86 -26.54 -1.74
CA ILE A 375 -0.16 -26.92 -0.77
C ILE A 375 0.45 -27.11 0.62
N GLU A 376 1.63 -27.73 0.71
CA GLU A 376 2.33 -27.92 1.99
C GLU A 376 2.72 -26.57 2.64
N CYS A 377 3.19 -25.59 1.86
CA CYS A 377 3.45 -24.25 2.38
C CYS A 377 2.16 -23.60 2.91
N ILE A 378 1.04 -23.75 2.19
CA ILE A 378 -0.27 -23.24 2.62
C ILE A 378 -0.74 -23.96 3.89
N LYS A 379 -0.53 -25.27 4.02
CA LYS A 379 -0.86 -26.05 5.23
C LYS A 379 -0.07 -25.58 6.44
N GLN A 380 1.22 -25.30 6.29
CA GLN A 380 2.06 -24.73 7.36
C GLN A 380 1.55 -23.34 7.78
N SER A 381 1.21 -22.50 6.82
CA SER A 381 0.60 -21.18 7.07
C SER A 381 -0.76 -21.29 7.78
N ALA A 382 -1.61 -22.24 7.37
CA ALA A 382 -2.90 -22.50 8.01
C ALA A 382 -2.74 -22.96 9.48
N ALA A 383 -1.79 -23.86 9.74
CA ALA A 383 -1.50 -24.34 11.09
C ALA A 383 -0.98 -23.23 12.01
N ALA A 384 -0.13 -22.33 11.51
CA ALA A 384 0.34 -21.16 12.25
C ALA A 384 -0.81 -20.19 12.56
N ASN A 385 -1.73 -19.98 11.61
CA ASN A 385 -2.91 -19.16 11.84
C ASN A 385 -3.84 -19.75 12.91
N ASP A 386 -4.07 -21.07 12.89
CA ASP A 386 -4.85 -21.76 13.92
C ASP A 386 -4.23 -21.56 15.31
N GLN A 387 -2.89 -21.64 15.40
CA GLN A 387 -2.18 -21.42 16.65
C GLN A 387 -2.31 -19.98 17.13
N ALA A 388 -2.20 -19.01 16.22
CA ALA A 388 -2.34 -17.59 16.55
C ALA A 388 -3.72 -17.28 17.14
N ILE A 389 -4.80 -17.80 16.55
CA ILE A 389 -6.14 -17.60 17.12
C ILE A 389 -6.26 -18.26 18.50
N ARG A 390 -5.73 -19.46 18.70
CA ARG A 390 -5.78 -20.13 20.02
C ARG A 390 -5.12 -19.27 21.11
N GLU A 391 -3.96 -18.70 20.83
CA GLU A 391 -3.25 -17.86 21.80
C GLU A 391 -3.97 -16.53 22.03
N VAL A 392 -4.50 -15.90 20.98
CA VAL A 392 -5.32 -14.69 21.14
C VAL A 392 -6.54 -14.96 22.02
N VAL A 393 -7.27 -16.05 21.78
CA VAL A 393 -8.44 -16.41 22.61
C VAL A 393 -8.05 -16.67 24.07
N ALA A 394 -6.88 -17.25 24.32
CA ALA A 394 -6.40 -17.56 25.66
C ALA A 394 -5.89 -16.34 26.45
N GLU A 395 -5.31 -15.35 25.76
CA GLU A 395 -4.62 -14.21 26.40
C GLU A 395 -5.42 -12.90 26.38
N MET A 396 -6.43 -12.78 25.51
CA MET A 396 -7.28 -11.60 25.41
C MET A 396 -8.40 -11.61 26.44
N GLY A 397 -8.88 -10.42 26.79
CA GLY A 397 -9.97 -10.21 27.76
C GLY A 397 -10.23 -8.73 27.99
N VAL A 398 -11.09 -8.42 28.97
CA VAL A 398 -11.44 -7.04 29.35
C VAL A 398 -10.18 -6.26 29.73
N GLY A 399 -10.09 -5.01 29.26
CA GLY A 399 -8.96 -4.11 29.53
C GLY A 399 -7.76 -4.28 28.59
N LYS A 400 -7.70 -5.36 27.79
CA LYS A 400 -6.70 -5.52 26.72
C LYS A 400 -7.04 -4.66 25.51
N THR A 401 -6.14 -4.54 24.53
CA THR A 401 -6.38 -3.76 23.31
C THR A 401 -6.23 -4.59 22.04
N GLU A 402 -6.80 -4.11 20.93
CA GLU A 402 -6.65 -4.74 19.61
C GLU A 402 -5.18 -4.89 19.20
N ARG A 403 -4.32 -3.94 19.58
CA ARG A 403 -2.87 -4.01 19.35
C ARG A 403 -2.20 -5.17 20.08
N GLN A 404 -2.68 -5.54 21.27
CA GLN A 404 -2.15 -6.69 22.00
C GLN A 404 -2.54 -8.02 21.33
N ALA A 405 -3.77 -8.12 20.80
CA ALA A 405 -4.13 -9.26 19.96
C ALA A 405 -3.25 -9.35 18.71
N ALA A 406 -2.99 -8.22 18.05
CA ALA A 406 -2.07 -8.17 16.91
C ALA A 406 -0.63 -8.56 17.30
N GLU A 407 -0.13 -8.14 18.47
CA GLU A 407 1.19 -8.52 19.00
C GLU A 407 1.30 -10.05 19.17
N ILE A 408 0.30 -10.67 19.81
CA ILE A 408 0.24 -12.13 19.98
C ILE A 408 0.30 -12.84 18.62
N ILE A 409 -0.50 -12.39 17.65
CA ILE A 409 -0.49 -12.98 16.30
C ILE A 409 0.91 -12.89 15.69
N HIS A 410 1.53 -11.70 15.67
CA HIS A 410 2.87 -11.56 15.09
C HIS A 410 3.90 -12.45 15.78
N ARG A 411 3.88 -12.49 17.12
CA ARG A 411 4.77 -13.34 17.92
C ARG A 411 4.64 -14.80 17.50
N VAL A 412 3.41 -15.32 17.43
CA VAL A 412 3.15 -16.71 17.03
C VAL A 412 3.63 -17.00 15.62
N LEU A 413 3.27 -16.14 14.66
CA LEU A 413 3.63 -16.35 13.26
C LEU A 413 5.15 -16.35 13.05
N ILE A 414 5.88 -15.44 13.71
CA ILE A 414 7.35 -15.40 13.65
C ILE A 414 7.96 -16.65 14.30
N HIS A 415 7.48 -17.09 15.46
CA HIS A 415 7.97 -18.32 16.09
C HIS A 415 7.76 -19.57 15.24
N HIS A 416 6.71 -19.60 14.42
CA HIS A 416 6.44 -20.70 13.49
C HIS A 416 7.17 -20.55 12.14
N GLY A 417 8.07 -19.59 12.02
CA GLY A 417 8.89 -19.38 10.82
C GLY A 417 8.07 -18.97 9.60
N MET A 418 7.00 -18.21 9.81
CA MET A 418 6.27 -17.55 8.74
C MET A 418 7.06 -16.34 8.25
N ASP A 419 6.91 -16.02 6.98
CA ASP A 419 7.63 -14.91 6.38
C ASP A 419 6.96 -13.54 6.71
N SER A 420 5.72 -13.55 7.19
CA SER A 420 4.86 -12.36 7.31
C SER A 420 5.29 -11.35 8.38
N ASN A 421 5.22 -10.06 8.05
CA ASN A 421 5.15 -8.95 9.01
C ASN A 421 3.71 -8.38 9.15
N ARG A 422 2.71 -9.08 8.61
CA ARG A 422 1.29 -8.75 8.71
C ARG A 422 0.57 -9.78 9.58
N CYS A 423 -0.34 -9.30 10.43
CA CYS A 423 -1.27 -10.13 11.21
C CYS A 423 -2.69 -10.19 10.60
N GLY A 424 -2.99 -9.38 9.58
CA GLY A 424 -4.33 -9.23 9.00
C GLY A 424 -5.16 -8.16 9.72
N ILE A 425 -6.47 -8.36 9.83
CA ILE A 425 -7.40 -7.37 10.40
C ILE A 425 -7.77 -7.78 11.82
N VAL A 426 -7.49 -6.90 12.78
CA VAL A 426 -7.84 -7.09 14.20
C VAL A 426 -8.63 -5.86 14.63
N THR A 427 -9.92 -6.01 14.91
CA THR A 427 -10.78 -4.85 15.19
C THR A 427 -12.02 -5.19 16.01
N THR A 428 -12.51 -4.21 16.77
CA THR A 428 -13.84 -4.20 17.38
C THR A 428 -14.77 -3.32 16.56
N GLY A 429 -15.66 -3.95 15.79
CA GLY A 429 -16.61 -3.26 14.92
C GLY A 429 -17.99 -3.90 15.01
N GLY A 430 -19.02 -3.06 15.11
CA GLY A 430 -20.42 -3.49 15.11
C GLY A 430 -20.99 -3.65 13.70
N GLY A 431 -22.06 -4.45 13.57
CA GLY A 431 -22.76 -4.66 12.29
C GLY A 431 -21.91 -5.42 11.26
N ASN A 432 -22.13 -5.17 9.96
CA ASN A 432 -21.46 -5.92 8.88
C ASN A 432 -20.31 -5.13 8.23
N SER A 433 -19.87 -4.02 8.83
CA SER A 433 -18.89 -3.08 8.23
C SER A 433 -17.55 -3.05 8.96
N PHE A 434 -17.13 -4.16 9.56
CA PHE A 434 -15.86 -4.26 10.29
C PHE A 434 -14.68 -4.72 9.41
N LEU A 435 -14.96 -5.25 8.21
CA LEU A 435 -14.00 -5.98 7.38
C LEU A 435 -12.81 -5.18 6.82
N HIS A 436 -12.68 -3.88 7.11
CA HIS A 436 -11.51 -3.05 6.77
C HIS A 436 -11.31 -1.92 7.80
N ALA A 437 -11.75 -2.12 9.04
CA ALA A 437 -11.59 -1.12 10.09
C ALA A 437 -10.14 -1.04 10.58
N ASN A 438 -9.73 0.16 11.02
CA ASN A 438 -8.43 0.37 11.64
C ASN A 438 -8.43 -0.09 13.09
N MET A 439 -7.25 -0.52 13.57
CA MET A 439 -7.08 -0.85 14.98
C MET A 439 -7.32 0.39 15.86
N GLN A 440 -8.10 0.22 16.91
CA GLN A 440 -8.33 1.21 17.95
C GLN A 440 -7.40 0.97 19.15
N GLU A 441 -7.11 2.03 19.90
CA GLU A 441 -6.31 1.96 21.13
C GLU A 441 -7.15 1.86 22.39
N ARG A 442 -8.48 1.84 22.27
CA ARG A 442 -9.36 1.71 23.42
C ARG A 442 -9.22 0.32 24.07
N PRO A 443 -9.30 0.23 25.40
CA PRO A 443 -9.45 -1.05 26.07
C PRO A 443 -10.74 -1.75 25.65
N LEU A 444 -10.66 -3.07 25.53
CA LEU A 444 -11.79 -3.96 25.26
C LEU A 444 -12.71 -4.03 26.48
N GLU A 445 -14.00 -3.99 26.23
CA GLU A 445 -15.05 -4.02 27.25
C GLU A 445 -15.84 -5.33 27.18
N GLN A 446 -16.55 -5.64 28.27
CA GLN A 446 -17.43 -6.81 28.32
C GLN A 446 -18.49 -6.73 27.20
N GLY A 447 -18.61 -7.79 26.42
CA GLY A 447 -19.56 -7.89 25.31
C GLY A 447 -19.03 -7.39 23.97
N ASP A 448 -17.83 -6.80 23.92
CA ASP A 448 -17.18 -6.46 22.66
C ASP A 448 -16.98 -7.72 21.79
N ILE A 449 -17.06 -7.54 20.47
CA ILE A 449 -16.74 -8.58 19.49
C ILE A 449 -15.39 -8.22 18.87
N LEU A 450 -14.36 -8.96 19.25
CA LEU A 450 -13.04 -8.88 18.65
C LEU A 450 -13.00 -9.74 17.39
N HIS A 451 -12.97 -9.09 16.23
CA HIS A 451 -12.81 -9.75 14.94
C HIS A 451 -11.34 -9.97 14.63
N LEU A 452 -10.99 -11.21 14.32
CA LEU A 452 -9.65 -11.64 13.96
C LEU A 452 -9.68 -12.19 12.54
N GLU A 453 -9.10 -11.49 11.58
CA GLU A 453 -8.69 -12.05 10.30
C GLU A 453 -7.17 -12.26 10.36
N VAL A 454 -6.73 -13.50 10.56
CA VAL A 454 -5.30 -13.84 10.60
C VAL A 454 -4.83 -14.19 9.19
N VAL A 455 -3.75 -13.54 8.76
CA VAL A 455 -3.08 -13.80 7.49
C VAL A 455 -1.61 -14.10 7.74
N SER A 456 -1.11 -15.20 7.17
CA SER A 456 0.31 -15.54 7.23
C SER A 456 0.81 -16.04 5.88
N PHE A 457 2.14 -16.15 5.75
CA PHE A 457 2.81 -16.53 4.52
C PHE A 457 3.94 -17.50 4.83
N LYS A 458 4.07 -18.56 4.04
CA LYS A 458 5.22 -19.47 4.03
C LYS A 458 5.77 -19.57 2.61
N ARG A 459 7.01 -19.13 2.42
CA ARG A 459 7.64 -18.96 1.09
C ARG A 459 6.75 -18.19 0.12
N GLY A 460 6.06 -17.15 0.60
CA GLY A 460 5.09 -16.35 -0.16
C GLY A 460 3.72 -16.99 -0.42
N TYR A 461 3.50 -18.25 -0.01
CA TYR A 461 2.18 -18.89 -0.07
C TYR A 461 1.36 -18.55 1.18
N SER A 462 0.15 -18.06 0.96
CA SER A 462 -0.68 -17.55 2.06
C SER A 462 -1.76 -18.51 2.52
N SER A 463 -2.12 -18.41 3.80
CA SER A 463 -3.39 -18.90 4.35
C SER A 463 -4.09 -17.77 5.10
N LYS A 464 -5.41 -17.82 5.15
CA LYS A 464 -6.27 -16.85 5.82
C LYS A 464 -7.37 -17.52 6.64
N ILE A 465 -7.73 -16.91 7.76
CA ILE A 465 -8.82 -17.36 8.62
C ILE A 465 -9.44 -16.21 9.38
N MET A 466 -10.75 -16.26 9.55
CA MET A 466 -11.53 -15.32 10.32
C MET A 466 -12.21 -16.01 11.50
N ARG A 467 -12.12 -15.41 12.68
CA ARG A 467 -12.91 -15.76 13.85
C ARG A 467 -13.38 -14.50 14.57
N SER A 468 -14.60 -14.56 15.11
CA SER A 468 -15.09 -13.59 16.07
C SER A 468 -14.88 -14.14 17.49
N VAL A 469 -14.33 -13.31 18.37
CA VAL A 469 -14.10 -13.60 19.79
C VAL A 469 -14.92 -12.64 20.62
N ILE A 470 -15.84 -13.14 21.43
CA ILE A 470 -16.59 -12.32 22.38
C ILE A 470 -15.69 -12.05 23.60
N ILE A 471 -15.60 -10.79 24.00
CA ILE A 471 -14.90 -10.41 25.23
C ILE A 471 -15.84 -10.66 26.40
N GLY A 472 -15.52 -11.68 27.19
CA GLY A 472 -16.40 -12.24 28.22
C GLY A 472 -17.43 -13.21 27.65
N THR A 473 -18.65 -13.22 28.20
CA THR A 473 -19.65 -14.27 27.91
C THR A 473 -20.43 -14.01 26.62
N ALA A 474 -20.44 -14.98 25.71
CA ALA A 474 -21.29 -14.97 24.52
C ALA A 474 -22.77 -15.16 24.87
N SER A 475 -23.65 -14.30 24.35
CA SER A 475 -25.10 -14.46 24.48
C SER A 475 -25.64 -15.65 23.67
N ALA A 476 -26.79 -16.20 24.08
CA ALA A 476 -27.45 -17.28 23.34
C ALA A 476 -27.75 -16.91 21.88
N ALA A 477 -28.18 -15.66 21.63
CA ALA A 477 -28.43 -15.17 20.28
C ALA A 477 -27.16 -15.15 19.41
N GLN A 478 -26.01 -14.72 19.96
CA GLN A 478 -24.74 -14.75 19.24
C GLN A 478 -24.29 -16.19 18.95
N GLN A 479 -24.47 -17.11 19.89
CA GLN A 479 -24.17 -18.53 19.67
C GLN A 479 -25.04 -19.14 18.57
N GLU A 480 -26.33 -18.83 18.55
CA GLU A 480 -27.27 -19.28 17.52
C GLU A 480 -26.88 -18.73 16.13
N ILE A 481 -26.58 -17.43 16.03
CA ILE A 481 -26.11 -16.82 14.78
C ILE A 481 -24.83 -17.50 14.29
N ALA A 482 -23.87 -17.74 15.19
CA ALA A 482 -22.63 -18.41 14.83
C ALA A 482 -22.87 -19.83 14.29
N GLN A 483 -23.74 -20.62 14.95
CA GLN A 483 -24.12 -21.96 14.48
C GLN A 483 -24.81 -21.92 13.11
N GLN A 484 -25.70 -20.94 12.88
CA GLN A 484 -26.32 -20.76 11.57
C GLN A 484 -25.29 -20.44 10.48
N LEU A 485 -24.34 -19.54 10.75
CA LEU A 485 -23.27 -19.20 9.80
C LEU A 485 -22.35 -20.39 9.51
N ILE A 486 -21.99 -21.17 10.53
CA ILE A 486 -21.23 -22.42 10.39
C ILE A 486 -21.98 -23.39 9.47
N ALA A 487 -23.26 -23.63 9.75
CA ALA A 487 -24.08 -24.57 8.96
C ALA A 487 -24.26 -24.14 7.50
N ILE A 488 -24.37 -22.83 7.25
CA ILE A 488 -24.43 -22.28 5.88
C ILE A 488 -23.10 -22.52 5.16
N GLN A 489 -21.97 -22.18 5.78
CA GLN A 489 -20.66 -22.38 5.18
C GLN A 489 -20.32 -23.86 5.01
N ASP A 490 -20.72 -24.74 5.93
CA ASP A 490 -20.50 -26.19 5.79
C ASP A 490 -21.20 -26.75 4.55
N LYS A 491 -22.43 -26.28 4.26
CA LYS A 491 -23.13 -26.62 3.00
C LYS A 491 -22.40 -26.09 1.77
N GLN A 492 -21.87 -24.86 1.85
CA GLN A 492 -21.07 -24.28 0.77
C GLN A 492 -19.81 -25.13 0.52
N LEU A 493 -19.05 -25.46 1.56
CA LEU A 493 -17.82 -26.25 1.47
C LEU A 493 -18.08 -27.68 0.99
N ALA A 494 -19.15 -28.33 1.45
CA ALA A 494 -19.52 -29.68 1.01
C ALA A 494 -19.85 -29.77 -0.48
N ALA A 495 -20.31 -28.66 -1.09
CA ALA A 495 -20.58 -28.60 -2.52
C ALA A 495 -19.33 -28.33 -3.38
N MET A 496 -18.22 -27.89 -2.78
CA MET A 496 -16.98 -27.60 -3.49
C MET A 496 -16.29 -28.92 -3.89
N LYS A 497 -16.36 -29.24 -5.17
CA LYS A 497 -15.71 -30.40 -5.78
C LYS A 497 -15.39 -30.11 -7.25
N PRO A 498 -14.49 -30.88 -7.89
CA PRO A 498 -14.20 -30.69 -9.30
C PRO A 498 -15.47 -30.72 -10.16
N GLY A 499 -15.58 -29.79 -11.11
CA GLY A 499 -16.73 -29.61 -11.99
C GLY A 499 -17.90 -28.82 -11.40
N ALA A 500 -17.87 -28.43 -10.13
CA ALA A 500 -18.87 -27.51 -9.58
C ALA A 500 -18.71 -26.11 -10.18
N VAL A 501 -19.82 -25.42 -10.47
CA VAL A 501 -19.81 -24.06 -11.01
C VAL A 501 -19.70 -23.05 -9.87
N ALA A 502 -18.78 -22.09 -9.97
CA ALA A 502 -18.49 -21.15 -8.88
C ALA A 502 -19.69 -20.30 -8.44
N LYS A 503 -20.56 -19.86 -9.36
CA LYS A 503 -21.79 -19.11 -9.02
C LYS A 503 -22.76 -19.91 -8.17
N ASP A 504 -22.81 -21.23 -8.34
CA ASP A 504 -23.69 -22.10 -7.56
C ASP A 504 -23.15 -22.28 -6.13
N ILE A 505 -21.82 -22.36 -5.98
CA ILE A 505 -21.14 -22.35 -4.67
C ILE A 505 -21.34 -21.00 -3.96
N ASP A 506 -21.27 -19.87 -4.67
CA ASP A 506 -21.57 -18.55 -4.11
C ASP A 506 -23.03 -18.48 -3.61
N ALA A 507 -23.97 -18.97 -4.41
CA ALA A 507 -25.40 -18.94 -4.09
C ALA A 507 -25.73 -19.71 -2.80
N LEU A 508 -25.07 -20.84 -2.53
CA LEU A 508 -25.26 -21.63 -1.31
C LEU A 508 -24.97 -20.86 -0.03
N ALA A 509 -24.02 -19.92 -0.09
CA ALA A 509 -23.71 -19.02 1.01
C ALA A 509 -24.60 -17.77 0.99
N ARG A 510 -24.52 -17.02 -0.11
CA ARG A 510 -25.13 -15.69 -0.27
C ARG A 510 -26.63 -15.74 -0.03
N ASN A 511 -27.32 -16.61 -0.76
CA ASN A 511 -28.78 -16.68 -0.70
C ASN A 511 -29.26 -17.27 0.63
N ALA A 512 -28.49 -18.18 1.23
CA ALA A 512 -28.82 -18.73 2.54
C ALA A 512 -28.74 -17.67 3.65
N VAL A 513 -27.71 -16.82 3.65
CA VAL A 513 -27.57 -15.70 4.60
C VAL A 513 -28.74 -14.71 4.44
N LEU A 514 -29.10 -14.37 3.20
CA LEU A 514 -30.23 -13.48 2.91
C LEU A 514 -31.57 -14.09 3.33
N LYS A 515 -31.80 -15.37 3.00
CA LYS A 515 -33.04 -16.09 3.32
C LYS A 515 -33.22 -16.26 4.83
N ALA A 516 -32.12 -16.46 5.57
CA ALA A 516 -32.13 -16.55 7.03
C ALA A 516 -32.39 -15.18 7.70
N GLY A 517 -32.44 -14.08 6.94
CA GLY A 517 -32.63 -12.73 7.49
C GLY A 517 -31.42 -12.19 8.26
N LEU A 518 -30.27 -12.87 8.20
CA LEU A 518 -29.03 -12.47 8.87
C LEU A 518 -28.41 -11.21 8.23
N ARG A 519 -28.78 -10.92 6.98
CA ARG A 519 -28.47 -9.68 6.26
C ARG A 519 -29.62 -9.26 5.34
N GLN A 520 -29.72 -7.95 5.10
CA GLN A 520 -30.64 -7.40 4.10
C GLN A 520 -30.06 -7.47 2.67
N ASP A 521 -28.75 -7.33 2.55
CA ASP A 521 -28.00 -7.41 1.30
C ASP A 521 -26.67 -8.17 1.50
N TYR A 522 -26.08 -8.61 0.40
CA TYR A 522 -24.76 -9.23 0.40
C TYR A 522 -24.03 -8.72 -0.84
N ALA A 523 -23.25 -7.65 -0.69
CA ALA A 523 -22.59 -6.96 -1.79
C ALA A 523 -21.15 -7.45 -2.06
N SER A 524 -20.59 -8.25 -1.16
CA SER A 524 -19.22 -8.76 -1.23
C SER A 524 -19.14 -10.14 -1.87
N ILE A 525 -17.94 -10.55 -2.28
CA ILE A 525 -17.63 -11.93 -2.68
C ILE A 525 -17.77 -12.89 -1.48
N THR A 526 -18.04 -14.18 -1.74
CA THR A 526 -18.10 -15.22 -0.67
C THR A 526 -16.81 -16.04 -0.56
N GLY A 527 -15.87 -15.80 -1.48
CA GLY A 527 -14.55 -16.39 -1.44
C GLY A 527 -13.69 -15.92 -2.61
N TYR A 528 -12.40 -16.20 -2.51
CA TYR A 528 -11.41 -15.87 -3.53
C TYR A 528 -10.20 -16.79 -3.46
N THR A 529 -9.39 -16.78 -4.51
CA THR A 529 -8.21 -17.63 -4.65
C THR A 529 -7.17 -17.33 -3.56
N LEU A 530 -6.54 -18.38 -3.05
CA LEU A 530 -5.30 -18.27 -2.30
C LEU A 530 -4.17 -18.97 -3.05
N GLY A 531 -2.96 -18.49 -2.86
CA GLY A 531 -1.78 -18.99 -3.52
C GLY A 531 -0.56 -18.16 -3.17
N TYR A 532 0.34 -18.04 -4.12
CA TYR A 532 1.54 -17.23 -3.99
C TYR A 532 1.22 -15.75 -4.19
N TYR A 533 1.50 -14.86 -3.24
CA TYR A 533 1.61 -13.42 -3.55
C TYR A 533 2.67 -12.76 -2.65
N PRO A 534 3.58 -11.95 -3.23
CA PRO A 534 4.78 -11.51 -2.54
C PRO A 534 4.48 -10.45 -1.47
N LYS A 535 5.32 -10.38 -0.43
CA LYS A 535 5.17 -9.42 0.68
C LYS A 535 5.10 -7.95 0.27
N THR A 536 5.67 -7.62 -0.89
CA THR A 536 5.82 -6.25 -1.40
C THR A 536 4.78 -5.87 -2.46
N THR A 537 3.79 -6.73 -2.75
CA THR A 537 2.76 -6.37 -3.73
C THR A 537 1.74 -5.37 -3.15
N PRO A 538 1.29 -4.36 -3.93
CA PRO A 538 0.12 -3.56 -3.59
C PRO A 538 -1.18 -4.39 -3.55
N ARG A 539 -1.23 -5.58 -4.15
CA ARG A 539 -2.38 -6.48 -4.00
C ARG A 539 -2.39 -7.11 -2.62
N THR A 540 -3.52 -7.02 -1.92
CA THR A 540 -3.71 -7.62 -0.59
C THR A 540 -4.25 -9.05 -0.65
N SER A 541 -4.74 -9.48 -1.82
CA SER A 541 -5.32 -10.81 -2.09
C SER A 541 -5.21 -11.18 -3.57
N ASP A 542 -5.26 -12.48 -3.86
CA ASP A 542 -5.35 -13.01 -5.22
C ASP A 542 -6.83 -13.13 -5.65
N PHE A 543 -7.24 -12.24 -6.56
CA PHE A 543 -8.60 -12.21 -7.11
C PHE A 543 -8.69 -12.82 -8.52
N SER A 544 -7.74 -13.68 -8.91
CA SER A 544 -7.77 -14.37 -10.21
C SER A 544 -9.07 -15.16 -10.39
N HIS A 545 -9.53 -15.84 -9.33
CA HIS A 545 -10.89 -16.34 -9.24
C HIS A 545 -11.57 -15.86 -7.96
N VAL A 546 -12.81 -15.40 -8.12
CA VAL A 546 -13.69 -14.94 -7.04
C VAL A 546 -15.06 -15.59 -7.16
N PHE A 547 -15.72 -15.82 -6.02
CA PHE A 547 -17.07 -16.36 -5.95
C PHE A 547 -18.08 -15.22 -5.96
N LEU A 548 -18.76 -15.06 -7.10
CA LEU A 548 -19.79 -14.08 -7.39
C LEU A 548 -20.99 -14.75 -8.06
N PRO A 549 -22.17 -14.11 -8.08
CA PRO A 549 -23.33 -14.59 -8.83
C PRO A 549 -23.07 -14.74 -10.35
N THR A 550 -22.04 -14.09 -10.87
CA THR A 550 -21.64 -14.09 -12.29
C THR A 550 -20.42 -14.98 -12.59
N SER A 551 -19.91 -15.72 -11.61
CA SER A 551 -18.72 -16.56 -11.78
C SER A 551 -19.04 -17.90 -12.44
N GLU A 552 -18.83 -17.99 -13.75
CA GLU A 552 -19.19 -19.19 -14.54
C GLU A 552 -18.07 -20.24 -14.68
N TRP A 553 -16.91 -19.99 -14.09
CA TRP A 553 -15.79 -20.93 -14.11
C TRP A 553 -16.05 -22.16 -13.21
N LEU A 554 -15.39 -23.26 -13.54
CA LEU A 554 -15.52 -24.55 -12.86
C LEU A 554 -14.41 -24.74 -11.83
N LEU A 555 -14.74 -25.37 -10.71
CA LEU A 555 -13.74 -25.80 -9.73
C LEU A 555 -12.94 -26.99 -10.26
N GLU A 556 -11.64 -27.02 -9.95
CA GLU A 556 -10.73 -28.10 -10.31
C GLU A 556 -9.94 -28.56 -9.07
N ALA A 557 -9.53 -29.83 -9.05
CA ALA A 557 -8.69 -30.36 -7.99
C ALA A 557 -7.33 -29.63 -7.95
N GLY A 558 -6.86 -29.27 -6.76
CA GLY A 558 -5.66 -28.47 -6.54
C GLY A 558 -5.92 -26.97 -6.42
N MET A 559 -7.14 -26.48 -6.66
CA MET A 559 -7.48 -25.08 -6.38
C MET A 559 -7.59 -24.84 -4.87
N VAL A 560 -7.08 -23.70 -4.41
CA VAL A 560 -7.12 -23.29 -2.99
C VAL A 560 -7.81 -21.95 -2.87
N PHE A 561 -8.70 -21.81 -1.90
CA PHE A 561 -9.52 -20.63 -1.69
C PHE A 561 -9.58 -20.19 -0.23
N HIS A 562 -9.75 -18.89 -0.03
CA HIS A 562 -10.30 -18.36 1.21
C HIS A 562 -11.80 -18.24 1.06
N MET A 563 -12.56 -19.04 1.81
CA MET A 563 -14.02 -19.00 1.81
C MET A 563 -14.48 -18.34 3.09
N TYR A 564 -15.23 -17.23 3.00
CA TYR A 564 -15.59 -16.43 4.17
C TYR A 564 -17.05 -15.99 4.15
N LEU A 565 -17.65 -16.00 5.33
CA LEU A 565 -18.99 -15.47 5.58
C LEU A 565 -18.93 -14.49 6.74
N TYR A 566 -19.74 -13.44 6.63
CA TYR A 566 -19.97 -12.53 7.72
C TYR A 566 -21.40 -11.98 7.64
N ALA A 567 -22.07 -11.98 8.79
CA ALA A 567 -23.42 -11.49 8.95
C ALA A 567 -23.73 -11.24 10.43
N ALA A 568 -24.72 -10.39 10.70
CA ALA A 568 -25.18 -10.06 12.04
C ALA A 568 -24.03 -9.77 13.05
N GLY A 569 -22.95 -9.12 12.60
CA GLY A 569 -21.83 -8.77 13.48
C GLY A 569 -20.84 -9.90 13.78
N LEU A 570 -20.93 -11.06 13.13
CA LEU A 570 -19.99 -12.18 13.29
C LEU A 570 -19.38 -12.58 11.94
N ALA A 571 -18.18 -13.15 11.98
CA ALA A 571 -17.49 -13.71 10.82
C ALA A 571 -16.93 -15.11 11.07
N ILE A 572 -16.96 -15.91 10.02
CA ILE A 572 -16.30 -17.22 9.96
C ILE A 572 -15.72 -17.45 8.58
N SER A 573 -14.49 -17.95 8.53
CA SER A 573 -13.88 -18.33 7.26
C SER A 573 -12.90 -19.47 7.40
N GLU A 574 -12.55 -20.05 6.27
CA GLU A 574 -11.61 -21.15 6.17
C GLU A 574 -10.72 -20.97 4.95
N THR A 575 -9.48 -21.46 5.06
CA THR A 575 -8.68 -21.78 3.89
C THR A 575 -8.97 -23.22 3.50
N VAL A 576 -9.36 -23.43 2.24
CA VAL A 576 -9.82 -24.73 1.75
C VAL A 576 -9.14 -25.13 0.45
N LEU A 577 -8.93 -26.43 0.27
CA LEU A 577 -8.37 -27.08 -0.90
C LEU A 577 -9.47 -27.89 -1.59
N VAL A 578 -9.69 -27.67 -2.87
CA VAL A 578 -10.48 -28.59 -3.69
C VAL A 578 -9.62 -29.81 -3.99
N THR A 579 -10.03 -30.97 -3.50
CA THR A 579 -9.41 -32.28 -3.73
C THR A 579 -10.11 -32.99 -4.90
N GLU A 580 -9.58 -34.14 -5.32
CA GLU A 580 -10.22 -34.96 -6.36
C GLU A 580 -11.65 -35.38 -6.00
N ASN A 581 -11.95 -35.55 -4.71
CA ASN A 581 -13.23 -36.11 -4.24
C ASN A 581 -14.14 -35.09 -3.52
N GLY A 582 -13.72 -33.83 -3.38
CA GLY A 582 -14.46 -32.84 -2.59
C GLY A 582 -13.60 -31.69 -2.08
N CYS A 583 -13.89 -31.19 -0.88
CA CYS A 583 -13.22 -30.04 -0.27
C CYS A 583 -12.55 -30.43 1.04
N GLU A 584 -11.26 -30.10 1.20
CA GLU A 584 -10.51 -30.26 2.44
C GLU A 584 -10.31 -28.89 3.10
N ARG A 585 -10.63 -28.80 4.39
CA ARG A 585 -10.34 -27.63 5.21
C ARG A 585 -8.88 -27.68 5.67
N LEU A 586 -8.07 -26.70 5.29
CA LEU A 586 -6.66 -26.64 5.68
C LEU A 586 -6.47 -26.01 7.06
N THR A 587 -7.33 -25.06 7.42
CA THR A 587 -7.46 -24.53 8.77
C THR A 587 -8.25 -25.50 9.66
N LYS A 588 -7.74 -25.82 10.84
CA LYS A 588 -8.24 -26.91 11.69
C LYS A 588 -8.77 -26.47 13.04
N ILE A 589 -8.60 -25.21 13.43
CA ILE A 589 -9.19 -24.69 14.67
C ILE A 589 -10.72 -24.93 14.68
N PRO A 590 -11.33 -25.23 15.85
CA PRO A 590 -12.78 -25.44 15.95
C PRO A 590 -13.59 -24.31 15.30
N ARG A 591 -14.68 -24.72 14.64
CA ARG A 591 -15.67 -23.83 14.03
C ARG A 591 -16.72 -23.52 15.09
N GLN A 592 -16.44 -22.53 15.93
CA GLN A 592 -17.32 -22.10 17.01
C GLN A 592 -17.15 -20.60 17.26
N LEU A 593 -18.12 -20.02 17.98
CA LEU A 593 -17.95 -18.68 18.55
C LEU A 593 -17.02 -18.78 19.76
N PHE A 594 -15.92 -18.04 19.74
CA PHE A 594 -14.99 -17.99 20.86
C PHE A 594 -15.42 -16.93 21.86
N ALA A 595 -15.10 -17.16 23.13
CA ALA A 595 -15.35 -16.26 24.24
C ALA A 595 -14.12 -16.25 25.14
N THR A 596 -13.71 -15.08 25.63
CA THR A 596 -12.62 -14.97 26.62
C THR A 596 -13.14 -15.31 28.02
N ALA A 597 -12.24 -15.75 28.89
CA ALA A 597 -12.54 -16.04 30.29
C ALA A 597 -12.90 -14.78 31.09
#